data_AF-A0A1V9ZQ76-F1
#
_entry.id   AF-A0A1V9ZQ76-F1
#
_cell.length_a   1.000
_cell.length_b   1.000
_cell.length_c   1.000
_cell.angle_alpha   90.00
_cell.angle_beta   90.00
_cell.angle_gamma   90.00
#
_symmetry.space_group_name_H-M   'P 1'
#
loop_
_entity.id
_entity.type
_entity.pdbx_description
1 polymer ?
#
loop_
_entity_poly.entity_id
_entity_poly.type
_entity_poly.pdbx_seq_one_letter_code
_entity_poly.pdbx_strand_id
1 'polypeptide(L)'
;MLVRAFRTYRTKATATPELSPKVLTKLSSFVDVVKILRQQQDRISDYTIVPTNFKVPNEAPWPESFRGKILATTDIRKLHKNNQLPLEIEQELEKYKLVWDVNAYKWQMKIDALSVYKKLYGDTNVPYTFVCPENDPNWPKDTWNTPLGKQVSNILKEFHRSKKYKNQVLNKPTDRQLQLIELEFNWDFSGN
;
A
#
# COMPACT_ATOMS: atom_id res chain seq x y z
N MET A 1 -13.12 7.90 -9.56
CA MET A 1 -13.13 6.50 -10.06
C MET A 1 -11.83 6.24 -10.78
N LEU A 2 -11.38 4.98 -10.78
CA LEU A 2 -10.24 4.41 -11.52
C LEU A 2 -8.92 4.25 -10.75
N VAL A 3 -8.93 3.43 -9.70
CA VAL A 3 -7.85 2.45 -9.57
C VAL A 3 -8.11 1.39 -10.65
N ARG A 4 -7.68 1.67 -11.88
CA ARG A 4 -7.61 0.63 -12.92
C ARG A 4 -6.45 -0.28 -12.56
N ALA A 5 -6.74 -1.30 -11.76
CA ALA A 5 -5.94 -2.50 -11.74
C ALA A 5 -5.99 -3.09 -13.16
N PHE A 6 -4.96 -2.82 -13.96
CA PHE A 6 -4.61 -3.70 -15.07
C PHE A 6 -4.08 -5.00 -14.47
N ARG A 7 -5.00 -5.85 -13.98
CA ARG A 7 -4.73 -7.28 -13.87
C ARG A 7 -5.39 -7.91 -15.08
N THR A 8 -4.56 -8.22 -16.06
CA THR A 8 -4.90 -9.23 -17.06
C THR A 8 -5.34 -10.47 -16.30
N TYR A 9 -6.62 -10.82 -16.46
CA TYR A 9 -7.13 -12.10 -15.99
C TYR A 9 -6.21 -13.19 -16.49
N ARG A 10 -5.80 -14.09 -15.60
CA ARG A 10 -5.04 -15.31 -15.91
C ARG A 10 -5.90 -16.18 -16.84
N THR A 11 -5.94 -15.86 -18.13
CA THR A 11 -6.41 -16.76 -19.18
C THR A 11 -5.30 -17.74 -19.47
N LYS A 12 -5.12 -18.69 -18.56
CA LYS A 12 -4.49 -19.99 -18.84
C LYS A 12 -4.65 -20.85 -17.60
N ALA A 13 -5.39 -21.94 -17.78
CA ALA A 13 -5.29 -23.16 -17.00
C ALA A 13 -3.83 -23.64 -17.04
N THR A 14 -2.98 -23.05 -16.20
CA THR A 14 -1.68 -23.60 -15.87
C THR A 14 -1.87 -24.44 -14.63
N ALA A 15 -1.49 -25.71 -14.72
CA ALA A 15 -1.49 -26.70 -13.65
C ALA A 15 -1.22 -26.04 -12.29
N THR A 16 -2.07 -26.35 -11.31
CA THR A 16 -1.86 -25.96 -9.91
C THR A 16 -0.41 -26.32 -9.58
N PRO A 17 0.45 -25.34 -9.22
CA PRO A 17 1.81 -25.66 -8.83
C PRO A 17 1.71 -26.66 -7.69
N GLU A 18 2.37 -27.81 -7.84
CA GLU A 18 2.36 -28.90 -6.87
C GLU A 18 3.15 -28.45 -5.64
N LEU A 19 2.51 -27.64 -4.81
CA LEU A 19 3.07 -27.14 -3.56
C LEU A 19 2.98 -28.24 -2.51
N SER A 20 4.04 -28.42 -1.74
CA SER A 20 4.07 -29.35 -0.61
C SER A 20 2.88 -29.09 0.35
N PRO A 21 2.27 -30.13 0.94
CA PRO A 21 1.21 -29.98 1.93
C PRO A 21 1.58 -29.00 3.06
N LYS A 22 2.85 -28.96 3.49
CA LYS A 22 3.33 -28.01 4.50
C LYS A 22 3.19 -26.56 4.07
N VAL A 23 3.44 -26.26 2.79
CA VAL A 23 3.30 -24.92 2.23
C VAL A 23 1.82 -24.53 2.15
N LEU A 24 0.95 -25.46 1.74
CA LEU A 24 -0.49 -25.23 1.70
C LEU A 24 -1.07 -24.94 3.09
N THR A 25 -0.68 -25.71 4.13
CA THR A 25 -1.07 -25.44 5.52
C THR A 25 -0.59 -24.06 5.97
N LYS A 26 0.66 -23.68 5.64
CA LYS A 26 1.21 -22.35 5.96
C LYS A 26 0.43 -21.24 5.27
N LEU A 27 0.05 -21.41 4.00
CA LEU A 27 -0.75 -20.44 3.24
C LEU A 27 -2.15 -20.29 3.82
N SER A 28 -2.82 -21.40 4.15
CA SER A 28 -4.14 -21.38 4.81
C SER A 28 -4.09 -20.65 6.16
N SER A 29 -3.11 -21.00 7.01
CA SER A 29 -2.91 -20.27 8.28
C SER A 29 -2.60 -18.79 8.06
N PHE A 30 -1.90 -18.43 6.98
CA PHE A 30 -1.65 -17.03 6.66
C PHE A 30 -2.93 -16.29 6.28
N VAL A 31 -3.83 -16.93 5.52
CA VAL A 31 -5.16 -16.36 5.24
C VAL A 31 -5.92 -16.10 6.54
N ASP A 32 -5.89 -17.03 7.50
CA ASP A 32 -6.57 -16.83 8.79
C ASP A 32 -6.01 -15.63 9.56
N VAL A 33 -4.69 -15.44 9.53
CA VAL A 33 -4.06 -14.23 10.09
C VAL A 33 -4.55 -12.96 9.37
N VAL A 34 -4.64 -12.98 8.04
CA VAL A 34 -5.15 -11.84 7.25
C VAL A 34 -6.62 -11.56 7.55
N LYS A 35 -7.45 -12.59 7.73
CA LYS A 35 -8.87 -12.49 8.14
C LYS A 35 -9.00 -11.73 9.48
N ILE A 36 -8.21 -12.13 10.47
CA ILE A 36 -8.22 -11.49 11.79
C ILE A 36 -7.72 -10.05 11.71
N LEU A 37 -6.63 -9.81 10.98
CA LEU A 37 -6.11 -8.45 10.78
C LEU A 37 -7.12 -7.55 10.05
N ARG A 38 -7.86 -8.09 9.08
CA ARG A 38 -8.89 -7.32 8.37
C ARG A 38 -9.98 -6.85 9.33
N GLN A 39 -10.48 -7.72 10.20
CA GLN A 39 -11.49 -7.36 11.19
C GLN A 39 -11.00 -6.26 12.16
N GLN A 40 -9.72 -6.30 12.54
CA GLN A 40 -9.13 -5.29 13.41
C GLN A 40 -8.94 -3.95 12.68
N GLN A 41 -8.53 -3.99 11.41
CA GLN A 41 -8.23 -2.81 10.61
C GLN A 41 -9.47 -2.21 9.93
N ASP A 42 -10.61 -2.88 9.95
CA ASP A 42 -11.81 -2.46 9.20
C ASP A 42 -12.32 -1.07 9.59
N ARG A 43 -12.12 -0.70 10.84
CA ARG A 43 -12.50 0.61 11.36
C ARG A 43 -11.62 1.75 10.84
N ILE A 44 -10.37 1.45 10.46
CA ILE A 44 -9.33 2.47 10.18
C ILE A 44 -8.87 2.48 8.72
N SER A 45 -9.02 1.39 7.98
CA SER A 45 -8.48 1.22 6.64
C SER A 45 -9.43 0.36 5.84
N ASP A 46 -9.64 0.65 4.55
CA ASP A 46 -10.40 -0.25 3.68
C ASP A 46 -9.57 -1.44 3.18
N TYR A 47 -8.28 -1.49 3.51
CA TYR A 47 -7.30 -2.48 3.06
C TYR A 47 -6.63 -3.22 4.23
N THR A 48 -6.09 -4.41 3.98
CA THR A 48 -5.34 -5.16 5.01
C THR A 48 -3.85 -4.98 4.83
N ILE A 49 -3.23 -4.29 5.78
CA ILE A 49 -1.80 -4.07 5.82
C ILE A 49 -1.19 -5.00 6.86
N VAL A 50 -0.24 -5.83 6.44
CA VAL A 50 0.57 -6.63 7.37
C VAL A 50 1.80 -5.82 7.75
N PRO A 51 1.96 -5.38 9.01
CA PRO A 51 3.12 -4.62 9.45
C PRO A 51 4.41 -5.42 9.29
N THR A 52 5.50 -4.71 9.02
CA THR A 52 6.85 -5.32 9.05
C THR A 52 7.11 -5.85 10.47
N ASN A 53 7.64 -7.07 10.56
CA ASN A 53 7.93 -7.75 11.83
C ASN A 53 6.72 -7.93 12.76
N PHE A 54 5.51 -8.02 12.21
CA PHE A 54 4.32 -8.31 12.99
C PHE A 54 4.49 -9.61 13.80
N LYS A 55 4.48 -9.51 15.13
CA LYS A 55 4.49 -10.66 16.03
C LYS A 55 3.06 -11.09 16.28
N VAL A 56 2.73 -12.30 15.88
CA VAL A 56 1.38 -12.86 16.09
C VAL A 56 1.20 -13.13 17.58
N PRO A 57 0.13 -12.61 18.22
CA PRO A 57 -0.18 -12.90 19.61
C PRO A 57 -0.26 -14.41 19.89
N ASN A 58 0.12 -14.81 21.09
CA ASN A 58 0.16 -16.22 21.50
C ASN A 58 -1.17 -16.69 22.09
N GLU A 59 -2.28 -16.35 21.47
CA GLU A 59 -3.63 -16.60 21.97
C GLU A 59 -4.64 -16.83 20.83
N ALA A 60 -5.83 -17.33 21.16
CA ALA A 60 -6.94 -17.35 20.21
C ALA A 60 -7.39 -15.90 19.91
N PRO A 61 -7.86 -15.57 18.69
CA PRO A 61 -8.23 -16.46 17.58
C PRO A 61 -7.09 -16.79 16.61
N TRP A 62 -5.84 -16.41 16.90
CA TRP A 62 -4.72 -16.61 15.97
C TRP A 62 -4.43 -18.09 15.71
N PRO A 63 -3.99 -18.48 14.50
CA PRO A 63 -3.70 -19.87 14.18
C PRO A 63 -2.44 -20.37 14.89
N GLU A 64 -2.51 -21.58 15.43
CA GLU A 64 -1.45 -22.18 16.28
C GLU A 64 -0.09 -22.25 15.57
N SER A 65 -0.08 -22.41 14.25
CA SER A 65 1.12 -22.46 13.42
C SER A 65 1.96 -21.18 13.52
N PHE A 66 1.32 -20.02 13.72
CA PHE A 66 1.96 -18.70 13.76
C PHE A 66 1.99 -18.04 15.15
N ARG A 67 1.23 -18.54 16.14
CA ARG A 67 1.20 -17.98 17.50
C ARG A 67 2.59 -17.75 18.09
N GLY A 68 2.81 -16.55 18.62
CA GLY A 68 4.08 -16.13 19.24
C GLY A 68 5.24 -15.89 18.27
N LYS A 69 5.08 -16.19 16.98
CA LYS A 69 6.11 -16.05 15.94
C LYS A 69 5.97 -14.74 15.19
N ILE A 70 7.07 -14.31 14.57
CA ILE A 70 7.05 -13.20 13.61
C ILE A 70 6.47 -13.70 12.29
N LEU A 71 5.48 -12.98 11.78
CA LEU A 71 4.83 -13.28 10.52
C LEU A 71 5.74 -12.91 9.35
N ALA A 72 6.51 -13.89 8.87
CA ALA A 72 7.35 -13.73 7.70
C ALA A 72 6.53 -13.82 6.41
N THR A 73 6.29 -12.69 5.76
CA THR A 73 5.52 -12.61 4.50
C THR A 73 6.38 -12.76 3.24
N THR A 74 7.71 -12.84 3.37
CA THR A 74 8.64 -12.80 2.24
C THR A 74 8.41 -13.94 1.25
N ASP A 75 8.26 -15.18 1.73
CA ASP A 75 8.04 -16.34 0.87
C ASP A 75 6.71 -16.25 0.13
N ILE A 76 5.66 -15.80 0.83
CA ILE A 76 4.30 -15.67 0.29
C ILE A 76 4.28 -14.58 -0.78
N ARG A 77 4.96 -13.45 -0.54
CA ARG A 77 5.12 -12.39 -1.54
C ARG A 77 5.90 -12.86 -2.77
N LYS A 78 6.93 -13.70 -2.60
CA LYS A 78 7.66 -14.31 -3.73
C LYS A 78 6.75 -15.23 -4.55
N LEU A 79 5.97 -16.09 -3.89
CA LEU A 79 5.00 -16.96 -4.55
C LEU A 79 3.97 -16.16 -5.34
N HIS A 80 3.42 -15.08 -4.76
CA HIS A 80 2.50 -14.18 -5.46
C HIS A 80 3.17 -13.54 -6.68
N LYS A 81 4.38 -12.97 -6.52
CA LYS A 81 5.12 -12.33 -7.62
C LYS A 81 5.40 -13.29 -8.77
N ASN A 82 5.66 -14.56 -8.47
CA ASN A 82 5.95 -15.59 -9.47
C ASN A 82 4.66 -16.25 -10.03
N ASN A 83 3.47 -15.80 -9.65
CA ASN A 83 2.18 -16.40 -10.01
C ASN A 83 2.06 -17.88 -9.59
N GLN A 84 2.69 -18.25 -8.48
CA GLN A 84 2.73 -19.62 -7.93
C GLN A 84 1.76 -19.83 -6.78
N LEU A 85 0.93 -18.83 -6.43
CA LEU A 85 -0.13 -19.03 -5.44
C LEU A 85 -1.27 -19.88 -6.01
N PRO A 86 -1.83 -20.82 -5.23
CA PRO A 86 -3.08 -21.46 -5.58
C PRO A 86 -4.19 -20.42 -5.76
N LEU A 87 -5.04 -20.63 -6.77
CA LEU A 87 -6.09 -19.68 -7.13
C LEU A 87 -7.04 -19.39 -5.97
N GLU A 88 -7.43 -20.41 -5.21
CA GLU A 88 -8.32 -20.28 -4.06
C GLU A 88 -7.74 -19.35 -2.98
N ILE A 89 -6.46 -19.55 -2.63
CA ILE A 89 -5.76 -18.71 -1.65
C ILE A 89 -5.62 -17.28 -2.16
N GLU A 90 -5.28 -17.11 -3.45
CA GLU A 90 -5.17 -15.78 -4.05
C GLU A 90 -6.52 -15.04 -3.99
N GLN A 91 -7.62 -15.72 -4.31
CA GLN A 91 -8.97 -15.16 -4.23
C GLN A 91 -9.37 -14.80 -2.80
N GLU A 92 -9.02 -15.62 -1.81
CA GLU A 92 -9.26 -15.27 -0.41
C GLU A 92 -8.46 -14.03 0.01
N LEU A 93 -7.17 -13.97 -0.33
CA LEU A 93 -6.33 -12.81 0.01
C LEU A 93 -6.79 -11.52 -0.68
N GLU A 94 -7.27 -11.62 -1.92
CA GLU A 94 -7.88 -10.51 -2.65
C GLU A 94 -9.21 -10.07 -2.01
N LYS A 95 -10.06 -11.03 -1.61
CA LYS A 95 -11.32 -10.75 -0.89
C LYS A 95 -11.08 -9.97 0.40
N TYR A 96 -10.01 -10.28 1.14
CA TYR A 96 -9.60 -9.53 2.33
C TYR A 96 -8.68 -8.34 2.02
N LYS A 97 -8.55 -7.95 0.74
CA LYS A 97 -7.85 -6.75 0.27
C LYS A 97 -6.42 -6.64 0.81
N LEU A 98 -5.68 -7.74 0.77
CA LEU A 98 -4.29 -7.77 1.23
C LEU A 98 -3.42 -6.83 0.40
N VAL A 99 -2.69 -5.95 1.08
CA VAL A 99 -1.67 -5.11 0.46
C VAL A 99 -0.37 -5.90 0.30
N TRP A 100 -0.05 -6.27 -0.94
CA TRP A 100 1.17 -7.00 -1.29
C TRP A 100 2.43 -6.13 -1.20
N ASP A 101 2.35 -4.90 -1.71
CA ASP A 101 3.41 -3.90 -1.66
C ASP A 101 2.99 -2.69 -0.82
N VAL A 102 3.44 -2.70 0.43
CA VAL A 102 3.15 -1.64 1.41
C VAL A 102 3.76 -0.30 0.98
N ASN A 103 4.89 -0.30 0.27
CA ASN A 103 5.53 0.94 -0.16
C ASN A 103 4.80 1.57 -1.35
N ALA A 104 4.32 0.75 -2.29
CA ALA A 104 3.45 1.20 -3.37
C ALA A 104 2.12 1.72 -2.80
N TYR A 105 1.54 1.01 -1.83
CA TYR A 105 0.32 1.46 -1.16
C TYR A 105 0.49 2.79 -0.43
N LYS A 106 1.53 2.93 0.40
CA LYS A 106 1.86 4.20 1.07
C LYS A 106 2.11 5.34 0.09
N TRP A 107 2.63 5.05 -1.11
CA TRP A 107 2.75 6.05 -2.15
C TRP A 107 1.39 6.45 -2.71
N GLN A 108 0.52 5.48 -3.02
CA GLN A 108 -0.83 5.75 -3.51
C GLN A 108 -1.64 6.60 -2.52
N MET A 109 -1.55 6.29 -1.22
CA MET A 109 -2.19 7.11 -0.17
C MET A 109 -1.75 8.58 -0.21
N LYS A 110 -0.48 8.86 -0.54
CA LYS A 110 0.02 10.25 -0.69
C LYS A 110 -0.62 10.94 -1.88
N ILE A 111 -0.72 10.23 -3.00
CA ILE A 111 -1.35 10.74 -4.23
C ILE A 111 -2.83 11.02 -3.98
N ASP A 112 -3.53 10.11 -3.30
CA ASP A 112 -4.96 10.28 -2.97
C ASP A 112 -5.16 11.48 -2.03
N ALA A 113 -4.34 11.60 -0.98
CA ALA A 113 -4.38 12.73 -0.06
C ALA A 113 -4.05 14.06 -0.76
N LEU A 114 -3.05 14.10 -1.64
CA LEU A 114 -2.71 15.28 -2.45
C LEU A 114 -3.84 15.66 -3.42
N SER A 115 -4.49 14.67 -4.02
CA SER A 115 -5.62 14.89 -4.93
C SER A 115 -6.81 15.53 -4.22
N VAL A 116 -7.14 15.05 -3.01
CA VAL A 116 -8.17 15.65 -2.15
C VAL A 116 -7.76 17.06 -1.74
N TYR A 117 -6.52 17.26 -1.27
CA TYR A 117 -6.02 18.58 -0.91
C TYR A 117 -6.17 19.57 -2.07
N LYS A 118 -5.70 19.20 -3.27
CA LYS A 118 -5.81 20.05 -4.46
C LYS A 118 -7.26 20.38 -4.80
N LYS A 119 -8.17 19.41 -4.69
CA LYS A 119 -9.60 19.64 -4.92
C LYS A 119 -10.19 20.65 -3.94
N LEU A 120 -9.74 20.66 -2.68
CA LEU A 120 -10.28 21.52 -1.62
C LEU A 120 -9.64 22.92 -1.62
N TYR A 121 -8.34 23.03 -1.92
CA TYR A 121 -7.57 24.27 -1.78
C TYR A 121 -7.13 24.88 -3.12
N GLY A 122 -7.28 24.17 -4.23
CA GLY A 122 -7.00 24.64 -5.59
C GLY A 122 -5.58 24.36 -6.09
N ASP A 123 -4.64 24.06 -5.18
CA ASP A 123 -3.23 23.80 -5.52
C ASP A 123 -2.64 22.65 -4.68
N THR A 124 -1.37 22.33 -4.90
CA THR A 124 -0.64 21.32 -4.10
C THR A 124 0.33 21.95 -3.09
N ASN A 125 0.11 23.22 -2.70
CA ASN A 125 0.96 23.95 -1.77
C ASN A 125 0.60 23.59 -0.32
N VAL A 126 0.96 22.38 0.08
CA VAL A 126 0.60 21.84 1.40
C VAL A 126 1.54 22.38 2.48
N PRO A 127 1.04 23.12 3.50
CA PRO A 127 1.87 23.58 4.63
C PRO A 127 2.54 22.41 5.35
N TYR A 128 3.75 22.60 5.88
CA TYR A 128 4.51 21.53 6.54
C TYR A 128 3.75 20.88 7.70
N THR A 129 3.00 21.69 8.45
CA THR A 129 2.22 21.27 9.62
C THR A 129 0.89 20.61 9.28
N PHE A 130 0.48 20.60 8.01
CA PHE A 130 -0.81 20.05 7.62
C PHE A 130 -0.86 18.53 7.83
N VAL A 131 -1.91 18.11 8.53
CA VAL A 131 -2.27 16.72 8.78
C VAL A 131 -3.68 16.51 8.24
N CYS A 132 -3.90 15.42 7.51
CA CYS A 132 -5.24 15.10 7.00
C CYS A 132 -6.22 14.96 8.17
N PRO A 133 -7.39 15.62 8.12
CA PRO A 133 -8.38 15.56 9.19
C PRO A 133 -8.90 14.13 9.37
N GLU A 134 -9.11 13.76 10.63
CA GLU A 134 -9.72 12.49 11.00
C GLU A 134 -11.24 12.55 10.83
N ASN A 135 -11.86 11.44 10.42
CA ASN A 135 -13.31 11.31 10.27
C ASN A 135 -13.96 12.28 9.27
N ASP A 136 -13.18 12.91 8.39
CA ASP A 136 -13.71 13.75 7.32
C ASP A 136 -14.01 12.89 6.07
N PRO A 137 -15.27 12.86 5.58
CA PRO A 137 -15.66 12.05 4.42
C PRO A 137 -15.03 12.50 3.10
N ASN A 138 -14.47 13.71 3.01
CA ASN A 138 -13.73 14.15 1.82
C ASN A 138 -12.40 13.42 1.67
N TRP A 139 -11.86 12.89 2.78
CA TRP A 139 -10.57 12.21 2.82
C TRP A 139 -10.78 10.70 2.89
N PRO A 140 -10.07 9.89 2.08
CA PRO A 140 -10.09 8.45 2.23
C PRO A 140 -9.66 8.07 3.65
N LYS A 141 -10.33 7.08 4.26
CA LYS A 141 -10.06 6.65 5.65
C LYS A 141 -8.58 6.38 5.92
N ASP A 142 -7.94 5.73 4.95
CA ASP A 142 -6.53 5.41 4.99
C ASP A 142 -5.62 6.65 5.13
N THR A 143 -6.06 7.81 4.62
CA THR A 143 -5.28 9.04 4.67
C THR A 143 -5.46 9.84 5.95
N TRP A 144 -6.44 9.51 6.80
CA TRP A 144 -6.69 10.23 8.04
C TRP A 144 -5.47 10.24 8.96
N ASN A 145 -5.27 11.35 9.67
CA ASN A 145 -4.11 11.57 10.55
C ASN A 145 -2.74 11.44 9.86
N THR A 146 -2.70 11.41 8.53
CA THR A 146 -1.43 11.37 7.79
C THR A 146 -0.82 12.76 7.73
N PRO A 147 0.46 12.95 8.10
CA PRO A 147 1.14 14.23 8.03
C PRO A 147 1.55 14.55 6.59
N LEU A 148 0.56 14.90 5.76
CA LEU A 148 0.73 15.16 4.33
C LEU A 148 1.77 16.26 4.07
N GLY A 149 1.78 17.33 4.87
CA GLY A 149 2.77 18.41 4.76
C GLY A 149 4.21 17.93 4.87
N LYS A 150 4.50 17.05 5.84
CA LYS A 150 5.82 16.42 6.00
C LYS A 150 6.18 15.54 4.80
N GLN A 151 5.20 14.82 4.24
CA GLN A 151 5.42 13.95 3.08
C GLN A 151 5.74 14.76 1.83
N VAL A 152 5.01 15.85 1.59
CA VAL A 152 5.25 16.81 0.50
C VAL A 152 6.63 17.45 0.65
N SER A 153 6.97 17.91 1.85
CA SER A 153 8.31 18.46 2.14
C SER A 153 9.43 17.47 1.83
N ASN A 154 9.26 16.18 2.12
CA ASN A 154 10.26 15.17 1.79
C ASN A 154 10.40 14.96 0.26
N ILE A 155 9.30 15.01 -0.50
CA ILE A 155 9.33 14.94 -1.97
C ILE A 155 10.11 16.14 -2.53
N LEU A 156 9.83 17.34 -2.03
CA LEU A 156 10.50 18.58 -2.43
C LEU A 156 11.99 18.54 -2.08
N LYS A 157 12.36 18.05 -0.89
CA LYS A 157 13.76 17.87 -0.47
C LYS A 157 14.52 16.95 -1.42
N GLU A 158 13.92 15.83 -1.82
CA GLU A 158 14.54 14.93 -2.81
C GLU A 158 14.67 15.60 -4.18
N PHE A 159 13.65 16.34 -4.61
CA PHE A 159 13.68 17.08 -5.87
C PHE A 159 14.82 18.11 -5.93
N HIS A 160 14.97 18.89 -4.86
CA HIS A 160 15.99 19.93 -4.74
C HIS A 160 17.36 19.40 -4.28
N ARG A 161 17.49 18.09 -3.99
CA ARG A 161 18.73 17.47 -3.51
C ARG A 161 19.90 17.65 -4.49
N SER A 162 19.63 17.60 -5.79
CA SER A 162 20.68 17.84 -6.80
C SER A 162 20.09 18.23 -8.16
N LYS A 163 20.87 19.02 -8.93
CA LYS A 163 20.56 19.32 -10.34
C LYS A 163 20.36 18.06 -11.18
N LYS A 164 21.15 17.01 -10.91
CA LYS A 164 21.04 15.70 -11.58
C LYS A 164 19.66 15.07 -11.36
N TYR A 165 19.17 15.08 -10.12
CA TYR A 165 17.85 14.53 -9.80
C TYR A 165 16.73 15.35 -10.44
N LYS A 166 16.78 16.69 -10.31
CA LYS A 166 15.83 17.59 -11.00
C LYS A 166 15.78 17.33 -12.51
N ASN A 167 16.93 17.23 -13.16
CA ASN A 167 17.01 16.89 -14.59
C ASN A 167 16.44 15.49 -14.90
N GLN A 168 16.62 14.50 -14.03
CA GLN A 168 16.00 13.18 -14.21
C GLN A 168 14.48 13.25 -14.15
N VAL A 169 13.92 13.99 -13.19
CA VAL A 169 12.46 14.12 -13.06
C VAL A 169 11.87 14.79 -14.29
N LEU A 170 12.53 15.84 -14.81
CA LEU A 170 12.03 16.60 -15.97
C LEU A 170 12.17 15.84 -17.30
N ASN A 171 13.27 15.09 -17.49
CA ASN A 171 13.55 14.46 -18.80
C ASN A 171 13.13 12.98 -18.87
N LYS A 172 13.11 12.27 -17.73
CA LYS A 172 12.80 10.84 -17.68
C LYS A 172 12.09 10.50 -16.36
N PRO A 173 10.88 11.02 -16.12
CA PRO A 173 10.15 10.77 -14.88
C PRO A 173 9.86 9.28 -14.69
N THR A 174 9.88 8.85 -13.43
CA THR A 174 9.35 7.54 -13.01
C THR A 174 7.83 7.58 -12.93
N ASP A 175 7.15 6.44 -12.91
CA ASP A 175 5.68 6.36 -12.78
C ASP A 175 5.16 7.16 -11.58
N ARG A 176 5.87 7.11 -10.45
CA ARG A 176 5.56 7.90 -9.26
C ARG A 176 5.64 9.41 -9.53
N GLN A 177 6.67 9.85 -10.23
CA GLN A 177 6.83 11.26 -10.59
C GLN A 177 5.81 11.70 -11.64
N LEU A 178 5.42 10.82 -12.57
CA LEU A 178 4.34 11.08 -13.54
C LEU A 178 3.01 11.35 -12.83
N GLN A 179 2.68 10.59 -11.79
CA GLN A 179 1.47 10.85 -11.00
C GLN A 179 1.47 12.24 -10.34
N LEU A 180 2.63 12.72 -9.87
CA LEU A 180 2.75 14.08 -9.33
C LEU A 180 2.62 15.13 -10.42
N ILE A 181 3.20 14.89 -11.61
CA ILE A 181 3.08 15.78 -12.77
C ILE A 181 1.62 15.88 -13.22
N GLU A 182 0.90 14.75 -13.25
CA GLU A 182 -0.53 14.70 -13.59
C GLU A 182 -1.40 15.47 -12.58
N LEU A 183 -0.98 15.51 -11.30
CA LEU A 183 -1.60 16.34 -10.28
C LEU A 183 -1.19 17.82 -10.37
N GLU A 184 -0.38 18.23 -11.35
CA GLU A 184 0.22 19.58 -11.46
C GLU A 184 0.94 19.99 -10.17
N PHE A 185 1.69 19.04 -9.60
CA PHE A 185 2.39 19.26 -8.33
C PHE A 185 3.39 20.42 -8.43
N ASN A 186 3.30 21.37 -7.50
CA ASN A 186 4.21 22.50 -7.42
C ASN A 186 5.56 22.10 -6.80
N TRP A 187 6.56 21.91 -7.66
CA TRP A 187 7.91 21.51 -7.28
C TRP A 187 8.77 22.63 -6.66
N ASP A 188 8.40 23.89 -6.90
CA ASP A 188 9.16 25.06 -6.42
C ASP A 188 8.55 25.65 -5.13
N PHE A 189 7.57 24.97 -4.54
CA PHE A 189 7.01 25.35 -3.25
C PHE A 189 8.05 25.26 -2.13
N SER A 190 8.38 26.39 -1.53
CA SER A 190 9.13 26.48 -0.27
C SER A 190 8.16 26.80 0.86
N GLY A 191 7.42 25.79 1.34
CA GLY A 191 6.56 25.96 2.51
C GLY A 191 7.40 26.28 3.75
N ASN A 192 7.13 27.44 4.37
CA ASN A 192 7.58 27.75 5.73
C ASN A 192 6.84 26.89 6.76
#